data_AF-A0AAE2C2C4-F1
#
_entry.id   AF-A0AAE2C2C4-F1
#
_cell.length_a   1.000
_cell.length_b   1.000
_cell.length_c   1.000
_cell.angle_alpha   90.00
_cell.angle_beta   90.00
_cell.angle_gamma   90.00
#
_symmetry.space_group_name_H-M   'P 1'
#
loop_
_entity.id
_entity.type
_entity.pdbx_description
1 polymer ?
#
loop_
_entity_poly.entity_id
_entity_poly.type
_entity_poly.pdbx_seq_one_letter_code
_entity_poly.pdbx_strand_id
1 'polypeptide(L)'
;MVVRSLDVNKDPFRPPAHNDEILGPEVPYLSAIDALMYLANNTLLDIAFSVNLLARYSSTPTKRHWNGVKHILRYLRGTSDMGLYFEWHEDAKAINLVGYSDAEYLSDPHKAISQSGYVFMYGELLFHGVLPN
;
A
#
# COMPACT_ATOMS: atom_id res chain seq x y z
N MET A 1 3.91 1.86 12.11
CA MET A 1 2.75 2.22 12.96
C MET A 1 1.67 2.84 12.08
N VAL A 2 0.60 2.10 11.77
CA VAL A 2 -0.54 2.64 11.00
C VAL A 2 -1.41 3.47 11.94
N VAL A 3 -1.50 4.78 11.71
CA VAL A 3 -2.35 5.66 12.51
C VAL A 3 -3.81 5.43 12.11
N ARG A 4 -4.57 4.77 12.98
CA ARG A 4 -6.01 4.56 12.83
C ARG A 4 -6.77 5.82 13.24
N SER A 5 -7.80 6.19 12.47
CA SER A 5 -8.76 7.21 12.89
C SER A 5 -9.58 6.70 14.08
N LEU A 6 -9.71 7.49 15.15
CA LEU A 6 -10.62 7.19 16.27
C LEU A 6 -12.10 7.25 15.84
N ASP A 7 -12.41 8.04 14.80
CA ASP A 7 -13.72 8.03 14.15
C ASP A 7 -13.81 6.86 13.18
N VAL A 8 -14.57 5.83 13.57
CA VAL A 8 -14.79 4.59 12.82
C VAL A 8 -15.36 4.86 11.41
N ASN A 9 -16.17 5.91 11.22
CA ASN A 9 -16.74 6.23 9.91
C ASN A 9 -15.71 6.87 8.97
N LYS A 10 -14.66 7.47 9.52
CA LYS A 10 -13.56 8.04 8.77
C LYS A 10 -12.38 7.09 8.63
N ASP A 11 -12.37 5.97 9.35
CA ASP A 11 -11.33 4.96 9.21
C ASP A 11 -11.38 4.33 7.81
N PRO A 12 -10.38 4.58 6.94
CA PRO A 12 -10.33 3.95 5.63
C PRO A 12 -10.10 2.43 5.74
N PHE A 13 -9.66 1.94 6.91
CA PHE A 13 -9.39 0.54 7.20
C PHE A 13 -10.56 -0.18 7.89
N ARG A 14 -11.70 0.49 8.15
CA ARG A 14 -12.91 -0.15 8.72
C ARG A 14 -13.41 -1.27 7.81
N PRO A 15 -13.92 -2.40 8.37
CA PRO A 15 -14.65 -3.41 7.60
C PRO A 15 -15.85 -2.82 6.82
N PRO A 16 -16.26 -3.45 5.71
CA PRO A 16 -17.46 -3.05 4.99
C PRO A 16 -18.68 -3.07 5.92
N ALA A 17 -19.46 -1.99 5.93
CA ALA A 17 -20.71 -1.93 6.66
C ALA A 17 -21.84 -2.53 5.81
N HIS A 18 -22.90 -3.02 6.47
CA HIS A 18 -24.09 -3.58 5.79
C HIS A 18 -24.76 -2.59 4.81
N ASN A 19 -24.55 -1.28 5.01
CA ASN A 19 -25.12 -0.23 4.16
C ASN A 19 -24.18 0.24 3.04
N ASP A 20 -22.99 -0.33 2.92
CA ASP A 20 -22.06 0.08 1.87
C ASP A 20 -22.52 -0.44 0.50
N GLU A 21 -22.66 0.49 -0.45
CA GLU A 21 -23.01 0.18 -1.83
C GLU A 21 -21.87 -0.63 -2.46
N ILE A 22 -22.15 -1.91 -2.72
CA ILE A 22 -21.27 -2.84 -3.45
C ILE A 22 -21.28 -2.42 -4.92
N LEU A 23 -20.09 -2.31 -5.51
CA LEU A 23 -19.94 -2.02 -6.93
C LEU A 23 -20.20 -3.30 -7.72
N GLY A 24 -20.94 -3.17 -8.82
CA GLY A 24 -21.16 -4.27 -9.72
C GLY A 24 -19.97 -4.48 -10.67
N PRO A 25 -20.08 -5.48 -11.56
CA PRO A 25 -19.03 -5.85 -12.51
C PRO A 25 -18.75 -4.77 -13.57
N GLU A 26 -19.58 -3.73 -13.67
CA GLU A 26 -19.36 -2.59 -14.56
C GLU A 26 -18.11 -1.77 -14.21
N VAL A 27 -17.65 -1.84 -12.95
CA VAL A 27 -16.46 -1.13 -12.51
C VAL A 27 -15.25 -2.07 -12.61
N PRO A 28 -14.20 -1.71 -13.39
CA PRO A 28 -13.02 -2.56 -13.58
C PRO A 28 -12.08 -2.50 -12.37
N TYR A 29 -12.58 -2.87 -11.19
CA TYR A 29 -11.85 -2.78 -9.93
C TYR A 29 -10.63 -3.70 -9.92
N LEU A 30 -10.82 -4.98 -10.25
CA LEU A 30 -9.74 -5.98 -10.22
C LEU A 30 -8.62 -5.61 -11.21
N SER A 31 -8.99 -5.24 -12.44
CA SER A 31 -8.01 -4.81 -13.45
C SER A 31 -7.20 -3.58 -13.01
N ALA A 32 -7.85 -2.62 -12.33
CA ALA A 32 -7.14 -1.47 -11.78
C ALA A 32 -6.19 -1.86 -10.64
N ILE A 33 -6.60 -2.78 -9.76
CA ILE A 33 -5.75 -3.29 -8.67
C ILE A 33 -4.54 -4.03 -9.24
N ASP A 34 -4.73 -4.89 -10.26
CA ASP A 34 -3.62 -5.64 -10.86
C ASP A 34 -2.58 -4.70 -11.47
N ALA A 35 -3.02 -3.66 -12.20
CA ALA A 35 -2.13 -2.64 -12.74
C ALA A 35 -1.38 -1.86 -11.65
N LEU A 36 -2.08 -1.51 -10.57
CA LEU A 36 -1.47 -0.82 -9.43
C LEU A 36 -0.50 -1.72 -8.66
N MET A 37 -0.77 -3.02 -8.57
CA MET A 37 0.10 -3.99 -7.92
C MET A 37 1.42 -4.14 -8.67
N TYR A 38 1.38 -4.11 -10.00
CA TYR A 38 2.58 -4.07 -10.82
C TYR A 38 3.44 -2.84 -10.51
N LEU A 39 2.84 -1.65 -10.41
CA LEU A 39 3.57 -0.42 -10.06
C LEU A 39 4.14 -0.46 -8.63
N ALA A 40 3.34 -0.94 -7.68
CA ALA A 40 3.74 -1.06 -6.27
C ALA A 40 4.97 -1.95 -6.06
N ASN A 41 5.10 -3.03 -6.84
CA ASN A 41 6.20 -3.97 -6.70
C ASN A 41 7.48 -3.56 -7.43
N ASN A 42 7.39 -2.70 -8.45
CA ASN A 42 8.53 -2.40 -9.32
C ASN A 42 9.10 -1.00 -9.13
N THR A 43 8.26 0.03 -9.06
CA THR A 43 8.71 1.42 -9.25
C THR A 43 8.27 2.37 -8.14
N LEU A 44 7.17 2.07 -7.45
CA LEU A 44 6.54 2.97 -6.47
C LEU A 44 6.16 2.20 -5.20
N LEU A 45 7.18 1.90 -4.37
CA LEU A 45 6.99 1.25 -3.06
C LEU A 45 6.15 2.11 -2.09
N ASP A 46 6.05 3.41 -2.33
CA ASP A 46 5.24 4.36 -1.55
C ASP A 46 3.72 4.09 -1.62
N ILE A 47 3.22 3.54 -2.73
CA ILE A 47 1.81 3.14 -2.87
C ILE A 47 1.53 1.71 -2.40
N ALA A 48 2.58 0.91 -2.13
CA ALA A 48 2.44 -0.53 -1.93
C ALA A 48 1.49 -0.89 -0.79
N PHE A 49 1.55 -0.18 0.34
CA PHE A 49 0.64 -0.42 1.46
C PHE A 49 -0.83 -0.15 1.08
N SER A 50 -1.11 0.98 0.42
CA SER A 50 -2.47 1.35 0.02
C SER A 50 -3.04 0.38 -1.02
N VAL A 51 -2.23 -0.06 -1.99
CA VAL A 51 -2.66 -1.04 -3.00
C VAL A 51 -2.95 -2.39 -2.35
N ASN A 52 -2.03 -2.89 -1.50
CA ASN A 52 -2.22 -4.16 -0.79
C ASN A 52 -3.47 -4.17 0.09
N LEU A 53 -3.80 -3.04 0.73
CA LEU A 53 -5.05 -2.91 1.47
C LEU A 53 -6.28 -3.05 0.57
N LEU A 54 -6.31 -2.30 -0.54
CA LEU A 54 -7.44 -2.29 -1.47
C LEU A 54 -7.61 -3.64 -2.18
N ALA A 55 -6.52 -4.37 -2.41
CA ALA A 55 -6.55 -5.71 -3.00
C ALA A 55 -7.32 -6.72 -2.14
N ARG A 56 -7.38 -6.54 -0.81
CA ARG A 56 -8.15 -7.43 0.11
C ARG A 56 -9.66 -7.40 -0.14
N TYR A 57 -10.15 -6.38 -0.85
CA TYR A 57 -11.58 -6.17 -1.14
C TYR A 57 -11.91 -6.38 -2.62
N SER A 58 -11.06 -7.09 -3.36
CA SER A 58 -11.23 -7.36 -4.79
C SER A 58 -12.47 -8.20 -5.13
N SER A 59 -12.91 -9.06 -4.21
CA SER A 59 -14.10 -9.90 -4.38
C SER A 59 -15.42 -9.15 -4.18
N THR A 60 -15.44 -8.16 -3.29
CA THR A 60 -16.62 -7.35 -2.96
C THR A 60 -16.24 -5.87 -2.80
N PRO A 61 -15.86 -5.19 -3.90
CA PRO A 61 -15.45 -3.79 -3.84
C PRO A 61 -16.66 -2.89 -3.52
N THR A 62 -16.44 -1.86 -2.72
CA THR A 62 -17.46 -0.85 -2.42
C THR A 62 -17.05 0.49 -3.04
N LYS A 63 -18.02 1.41 -3.15
CA LYS A 63 -17.75 2.78 -3.64
C LYS A 63 -16.59 3.47 -2.93
N ARG A 64 -16.42 3.21 -1.62
CA ARG A 64 -15.30 3.71 -0.83
C ARG A 64 -13.95 3.15 -1.33
N HIS A 65 -13.87 1.85 -1.59
CA HIS A 65 -12.65 1.22 -2.11
C HIS A 65 -12.30 1.78 -3.49
N TRP A 66 -13.29 2.00 -4.36
CA TRP A 66 -13.07 2.63 -5.66
C TRP A 66 -12.59 4.08 -5.57
N ASN A 67 -13.09 4.85 -4.60
CA ASN A 67 -12.55 6.19 -4.33
C ASN A 67 -11.08 6.14 -3.87
N GLY A 68 -10.68 5.10 -3.13
CA GLY A 68 -9.29 4.81 -2.78
C GLY A 68 -8.42 4.55 -4.01
N VAL A 69 -8.87 3.67 -4.92
CA VAL A 69 -8.18 3.42 -6.20
C VAL A 69 -8.00 4.70 -7.01
N LYS A 70 -9.06 5.52 -7.14
CA LYS A 70 -8.96 6.82 -7.82
C LYS A 70 -8.00 7.79 -7.13
N HIS A 71 -7.88 7.71 -5.80
CA HIS A 71 -6.93 8.53 -5.06
C HIS A 71 -5.48 8.16 -5.42
N ILE A 72 -5.17 6.87 -5.47
CA ILE A 72 -3.85 6.38 -5.91
C ILE A 72 -3.56 6.82 -7.34
N LEU A 73 -4.53 6.67 -8.26
CA LEU A 73 -4.34 7.11 -9.66
C LEU A 73 -4.11 8.62 -9.78
N ARG A 74 -4.79 9.45 -8.96
CA ARG A 74 -4.53 10.90 -8.91
C ARG A 74 -3.15 11.21 -8.35
N TYR A 75 -2.74 10.48 -7.32
CA TYR A 75 -1.40 10.60 -6.75
C TYR A 75 -0.33 10.31 -7.82
N LEU A 76 -0.43 9.16 -8.49
CA LEU A 76 0.48 8.76 -9.58
C LEU A 76 0.54 9.79 -10.71
N ARG A 77 -0.61 10.40 -11.07
CA ARG A 77 -0.64 11.46 -12.07
C ARG A 77 0.07 12.74 -11.60
N GLY A 78 0.00 13.05 -10.30
CA GLY A 78 0.65 14.23 -9.71
C GLY A 78 2.15 14.03 -9.44
N THR A 79 2.60 12.78 -9.33
CA THR A 79 4.00 12.42 -9.06
C THR A 79 4.73 11.86 -10.28
N SER A 80 4.15 11.95 -11.48
CA SER A 80 4.77 11.45 -12.72
C SER A 80 6.15 12.04 -13.00
N ASP A 81 6.37 13.27 -12.54
CA ASP A 81 7.58 14.04 -12.79
C ASP A 81 8.57 13.95 -11.60
N MET A 82 8.21 13.19 -10.56
CA MET A 82 9.05 12.96 -9.38
C MET A 82 9.69 11.57 -9.48
N GLY A 83 10.97 11.47 -9.12
CA GLY A 83 11.71 10.21 -9.13
C GLY A 83 12.68 10.13 -7.95
N LEU A 84 13.13 8.92 -7.66
CA LEU A 84 14.19 8.71 -6.68
C LEU A 84 15.53 9.11 -7.28
N TYR A 85 16.19 10.08 -6.66
CA TYR A 85 17.56 10.45 -7.00
C TYR A 85 18.52 9.72 -6.07
N PHE A 86 19.36 8.85 -6.64
CA PHE A 86 20.45 8.21 -5.92
C PHE A 86 21.73 8.92 -6.32
N GLU A 87 22.38 9.55 -5.34
CA GLU A 87 23.70 10.15 -5.55
C GLU A 87 24.73 9.03 -5.66
N TRP A 88 25.52 9.05 -6.72
CA TRP A 88 26.56 8.07 -6.94
C TRP A 88 27.79 8.42 -6.10
N HIS A 89 28.13 7.57 -5.14
CA HIS A 89 29.35 7.69 -4.35
C HIS A 89 30.47 6.80 -4.92
N GLU A 90 31.65 7.39 -5.13
CA GLU A 90 32.87 6.70 -5.59
C GLU A 90 33.29 5.55 -4.63
N ASP A 91 33.01 5.71 -3.35
CA ASP A 91 33.21 4.67 -2.34
C ASP A 91 32.02 3.71 -2.31
N ALA A 92 32.01 2.73 -3.21
CA ALA A 92 31.01 1.65 -3.23
C ALA A 92 30.92 0.85 -1.91
N LYS A 93 31.91 0.97 -1.01
CA LYS A 93 31.89 0.41 0.36
C LYS A 93 31.06 1.22 1.37
N ALA A 94 30.73 2.48 1.07
CA ALA A 94 29.88 3.32 1.93
C ALA A 94 28.38 3.05 1.67
N ILE A 95 28.03 2.45 0.54
CA ILE A 95 26.67 2.12 0.15
C ILE A 95 26.30 0.74 0.71
N ASN A 96 25.89 0.69 1.97
CA ASN A 96 25.38 -0.54 2.59
C ASN A 96 23.87 -0.64 2.38
N LEU A 97 23.43 -1.60 1.57
CA LEU A 97 22.03 -2.01 1.51
C LEU A 97 21.74 -2.92 2.72
N VAL A 98 21.00 -2.41 3.71
CA VAL A 98 20.64 -3.18 4.91
C VAL A 98 19.14 -3.45 4.90
N GLY A 99 18.75 -4.73 4.95
CA GLY A 99 17.36 -5.16 5.03
C GLY A 99 17.00 -5.63 6.43
N TYR A 100 15.87 -5.16 6.96
CA TYR A 100 15.21 -5.69 8.15
C TYR A 100 13.89 -6.31 7.73
N SER A 101 13.52 -7.44 8.33
CA SER A 101 12.21 -8.04 8.18
C SER A 101 11.63 -8.24 9.57
N ASP A 102 10.37 -7.89 9.73
CA ASP A 102 9.60 -8.12 10.93
C ASP A 102 8.27 -8.79 10.58
N ALA A 103 7.70 -9.53 11.51
CA ALA A 103 6.40 -10.16 11.32
C ALA A 103 5.60 -10.06 12.60
N GLU A 104 4.47 -9.36 12.52
CA GLU A 104 3.52 -9.23 13.62
C GLU A 104 2.37 -10.21 13.43
N TYR A 105 2.14 -11.04 14.44
CA TYR A 105 1.01 -11.96 14.51
C TYR A 105 -0.24 -11.21 15.01
N LEU A 106 -1.40 -11.45 14.40
CA LEU A 106 -2.69 -10.84 14.77
C LEU A 106 -2.72 -9.29 14.73
N SER A 107 -1.88 -8.65 13.91
CA SER A 107 -1.81 -7.19 13.83
C SER A 107 -3.03 -6.53 13.19
N ASP A 108 -3.90 -7.29 12.51
CA ASP A 108 -5.21 -6.81 12.07
C ASP A 108 -6.29 -7.02 13.16
N PRO A 109 -6.76 -5.95 13.85
CA PRO A 109 -7.78 -6.04 14.89
C PRO A 109 -9.16 -6.45 14.39
N HIS A 110 -9.40 -6.52 13.07
CA HIS A 110 -10.69 -6.90 12.51
C HIS A 110 -10.73 -8.33 12.00
N LYS A 111 -9.62 -8.84 11.47
CA LYS A 111 -9.56 -10.15 10.82
C LYS A 111 -8.52 -11.09 11.41
N ALA A 112 -7.78 -10.67 12.44
CA ALA A 112 -6.75 -11.50 13.06
C ALA A 112 -5.70 -12.00 12.03
N ILE A 113 -5.43 -11.16 11.02
CA ILE A 113 -4.48 -11.45 9.94
C ILE A 113 -3.09 -11.02 10.37
N SER A 114 -2.08 -11.84 10.06
CA SER A 114 -0.68 -11.54 10.33
C SER A 114 -0.12 -10.58 9.27
N GLN A 115 0.76 -9.66 9.67
CA GLN A 115 1.43 -8.74 8.75
C GLN A 115 2.93 -8.93 8.83
N SER A 116 3.56 -9.11 7.68
CA SER A 116 5.01 -9.14 7.53
C SER A 116 5.47 -7.78 7.00
N GLY A 117 6.33 -7.09 7.74
CA GLY A 117 6.97 -5.86 7.32
C GLY A 117 8.40 -6.12 6.84
N TYR A 118 8.88 -5.31 5.92
CA TYR A 118 10.30 -5.24 5.58
C TYR A 118 10.73 -3.79 5.41
N VAL A 119 11.98 -3.50 5.77
CA VAL A 119 12.62 -2.20 5.62
C VAL A 119 13.96 -2.39 4.93
N PHE A 120 14.18 -1.74 3.80
CA PHE A 120 15.49 -1.69 3.14
C PHE A 120 16.07 -0.29 3.30
N MET A 121 17.31 -0.19 3.77
CA MET A 121 18.05 1.06 3.90
C MET A 121 19.15 1.10 2.84
N TYR A 122 19.22 2.16 2.06
CA TYR A 122 20.31 2.43 1.11
C TYR A 122 20.94 3.77 1.48
N GLY A 123 22.11 3.76 2.13
CA GLY A 123 22.69 4.99 2.70
C GLY A 123 21.78 5.58 3.79
N GLU A 124 21.37 6.84 3.65
CA GLU A 124 20.39 7.52 4.54
C GLU A 124 18.91 7.33 4.10
N LEU A 125 18.66 6.67 2.97
CA LEU A 125 17.31 6.52 2.41
C LEU A 125 16.63 5.23 2.92
N LEU A 126 15.40 5.36 3.42
CA LEU A 126 14.59 4.27 3.98
C LEU A 126 13.44 3.87 3.05
N PHE A 127 13.37 2.58 2.70
CA PHE A 127 12.23 1.95 2.06
C PHE A 127 11.52 1.05 3.06
N HIS A 128 10.19 1.13 3.19
CA HIS A 128 9.42 0.22 4.04
C HIS A 128 8.23 -0.34 3.27
N GLY A 129 7.92 -1.62 3.49
CA GLY A 129 6.78 -2.30 2.92
C GLY A 129 6.11 -3.17 3.98
N VAL A 130 4.79 -3.30 3.90
CA VAL A 130 4.00 -4.19 4.79
C VAL A 130 3.10 -5.04 3.92
N LEU A 131 3.29 -6.36 4.02
CA LEU A 131 2.52 -7.37 3.32
C LEU A 131 1.63 -8.13 4.31
N PRO A 132 0.32 -8.22 4.06
CA PRO A 132 -0.52 -9.20 4.75
C PRO A 132 -0.20 -10.62 4.29
N ASN A 133 -0.20 -11.56 5.24
CA ASN A 133 -0.22 -13.01 4.96
C ASN A 133 -1.65 -13.55 4.89
#